data_AF-A0A6J0PDP0-F1
#
_entry.id   AF-A0A6J0PDP0-F1
#
_cell.length_a   1.000
_cell.length_b   1.000
_cell.length_c   1.000
_cell.angle_alpha   90.00
_cell.angle_beta   90.00
_cell.angle_gamma   90.00
#
_symmetry.space_group_name_H-M   'P 1'
#
loop_
_entity.id
_entity.type
_entity.pdbx_description
1 polymer ?
#
loop_
_entity_poly.entity_id
_entity_poly.type
_entity_poly.pdbx_seq_one_letter_code
_entity_poly.pdbx_strand_id
1 'polypeptide(L)'
;MIVMRGRKMKNSLYKMEGSVVTEEFDAAAAAQDQQETHWLWHYHLGHMGDRKMKELNKHGLISNLDGSILKICEPYQMKKERRVQFASSSARSEAPLELVHIDVWGPAPISGTSGGLDIQMEHSPKISP
;
A
#
# COMPACT_ATOMS: atom_id res chain seq x y z
N MET A 1 -12.57 -17.33 17.85
CA MET A 1 -13.25 -16.67 16.71
C MET A 1 -14.24 -15.64 17.26
N ILE A 2 -14.32 -14.42 16.72
CA ILE A 2 -15.31 -13.42 17.18
C ILE A 2 -16.50 -13.45 16.21
N VAL A 3 -17.68 -13.78 16.73
CA VAL A 3 -18.92 -13.76 15.95
C VAL A 3 -19.75 -12.57 16.38
N MET A 4 -20.12 -11.73 15.42
CA MET A 4 -21.00 -10.59 15.63
C MET A 4 -22.30 -10.80 14.89
N ARG A 5 -23.43 -10.63 15.58
CA ARG A 5 -24.77 -10.69 14.99
C ARG A 5 -25.48 -9.36 15.18
N GLY A 6 -25.92 -8.77 14.07
CA GLY A 6 -26.73 -7.56 14.08
C GLY A 6 -28.22 -7.87 14.10
N ARG A 7 -28.98 -7.25 15.00
CA ARG A 7 -30.45 -7.26 15.01
C ARG A 7 -30.99 -5.87 14.67
N LYS A 8 -31.79 -5.78 13.60
CA LYS A 8 -32.48 -4.53 13.23
C LYS A 8 -33.64 -4.28 14.19
N MET A 9 -33.66 -3.09 14.79
CA MET A 9 -34.74 -2.59 15.64
C MET A 9 -35.80 -1.87 14.79
N LYS A 10 -36.99 -1.65 15.37
CA LYS A 10 -38.14 -1.02 14.69
C LYS A 10 -37.85 0.42 14.20
N ASN A 11 -36.93 1.12 14.87
CA ASN A 11 -36.45 2.45 14.50
C ASN A 11 -35.29 2.41 13.47
N SER A 12 -35.10 1.29 12.77
CA SER A 12 -34.00 1.07 11.82
C SER A 12 -32.59 1.10 12.43
N LEU A 13 -32.45 1.18 13.75
CA LEU A 13 -31.17 1.04 14.43
C LEU A 13 -30.75 -0.44 14.48
N TYR A 14 -29.47 -0.73 14.24
CA TYR A 14 -28.94 -2.09 14.40
C TYR A 14 -28.25 -2.21 15.76
N LYS A 15 -28.74 -3.13 16.59
CA LYS A 15 -28.04 -3.52 17.81
C LYS A 15 -27.12 -4.68 17.48
N MET A 16 -25.83 -4.49 17.76
CA MET A 16 -24.81 -5.51 17.57
C MET A 16 -24.63 -6.29 18.86
N GLU A 17 -24.75 -7.60 18.79
CA GLU A 17 -24.44 -8.52 19.88
C GLU A 17 -23.21 -9.34 19.44
N GLY A 18 -22.12 -9.19 20.19
CA GLY A 18 -20.87 -9.90 19.94
C GLY A 18 -20.71 -11.03 20.96
N SER A 19 -20.34 -12.21 20.49
CA SER A 19 -19.91 -13.31 21.33
C SER A 19 -18.51 -13.73 20.91
N VAL A 20 -17.61 -13.83 21.89
CA VAL A 20 -16.31 -14.45 21.68
C VAL A 20 -16.51 -15.95 21.78
N VAL A 21 -16.41 -16.65 20.65
CA VAL A 21 -16.35 -18.11 20.66
C VAL A 21 -14.91 -18.46 21.03
N THR A 22 -14.72 -18.71 22.32
CA THR A 22 -13.54 -19.39 22.85
C THR A 22 -13.76 -20.88 22.61
N GLU A 23 -13.42 -21.35 21.41
CA GLU A 23 -13.08 -22.76 21.27
C GLU A 23 -11.85 -22.97 22.18
N GLU A 24 -11.96 -23.86 23.17
CA GLU A 24 -10.80 -24.40 23.86
C GLU A 24 -9.99 -25.20 22.83
N PHE A 25 -9.11 -24.51 22.11
CA PHE A 25 -8.09 -25.19 21.36
C PHE A 25 -7.16 -25.82 22.38
N ASP A 26 -7.15 -27.15 22.43
CA ASP A 26 -6.14 -27.92 23.13
C ASP A 26 -4.78 -27.27 22.90
N ALA A 27 -4.18 -26.79 23.99
CA ALA A 27 -2.85 -26.16 24.01
C ALA A 27 -1.72 -27.12 23.57
N ALA A 28 -2.07 -28.33 23.11
CA ALA A 28 -1.17 -29.36 22.61
C ALA A 28 -0.70 -29.13 21.15
N ALA A 29 -1.24 -28.15 20.43
CA ALA A 29 -0.72 -27.76 19.11
C ALA A 29 0.45 -26.75 19.17
N ALA A 30 0.88 -26.34 20.37
CA ALA A 30 1.89 -25.30 20.59
C ALA A 30 3.35 -25.72 20.32
N ALA A 31 3.56 -26.72 19.48
CA ALA A 31 4.83 -26.90 18.79
C ALA A 31 4.74 -26.28 17.39
N GLN A 32 4.28 -25.03 17.31
CA GLN A 32 4.36 -24.29 16.05
C GLN A 32 5.84 -23.99 15.79
N ASP A 33 6.30 -24.43 14.63
CA ASP A 33 7.62 -24.11 14.12
C ASP A 33 7.81 -22.57 14.15
N GLN A 34 8.90 -22.10 14.74
CA GLN A 34 9.21 -20.66 14.87
C GLN A 34 9.27 -19.98 13.49
N GLN A 35 9.49 -20.76 12.42
CA GLN A 35 9.43 -20.26 11.06
C GLN A 35 7.98 -20.02 10.57
N GLU A 36 7.03 -20.85 10.99
CA GLU A 36 5.61 -20.72 10.67
C GLU A 36 4.99 -19.51 11.38
N THR A 37 5.34 -19.28 12.66
CA THR A 37 4.88 -18.10 13.41
C THR A 37 5.39 -16.79 12.79
N HIS A 38 6.62 -16.77 12.30
CA HIS A 38 7.22 -15.60 11.63
C HIS A 38 6.52 -15.27 10.30
N TRP A 39 6.17 -16.29 9.53
CA TRP A 39 5.48 -16.13 8.26
C TRP A 39 4.02 -15.69 8.45
N LEU A 40 3.36 -16.15 9.50
CA LEU A 40 2.02 -15.69 9.87
C LEU A 40 2.00 -14.19 10.21
N TRP A 41 2.91 -13.73 11.07
CA TRP A 41 3.03 -12.31 11.39
C TRP A 41 3.43 -11.46 10.17
N HIS A 42 4.28 -11.99 9.28
CA HIS A 42 4.62 -11.33 8.02
C HIS A 42 3.37 -10.98 7.20
N TYR A 43 2.46 -11.95 7.04
CA TYR A 43 1.23 -11.74 6.28
C TYR A 43 0.22 -10.84 7.01
N HIS A 44 0.01 -11.05 8.31
CA HIS A 44 -0.89 -10.20 9.11
C HIS A 44 -0.49 -8.72 9.08
N LEU A 45 0.82 -8.44 9.03
CA LEU A 45 1.36 -7.08 9.01
C LEU A 45 1.59 -6.53 7.60
N GLY A 46 1.03 -7.18 6.57
CA GLY A 46 1.04 -6.66 5.20
C GLY A 46 2.38 -6.79 4.47
N HIS A 47 3.04 -7.94 4.64
CA HIS A 47 4.38 -8.24 4.13
C HIS A 47 5.48 -7.39 4.78
N MET A 48 5.39 -7.18 6.10
CA MET A 48 6.40 -6.42 6.85
C MET A 48 7.75 -7.15 6.85
N GLY A 49 8.85 -6.41 6.66
CA GLY A 49 10.20 -6.98 6.66
C GLY A 49 10.75 -7.27 8.07
N ASP A 50 11.68 -8.22 8.15
CA ASP A 50 12.27 -8.77 9.40
C ASP A 50 12.73 -7.71 10.38
N ARG A 51 13.39 -6.65 9.90
CA ARG A 51 13.93 -5.62 10.78
C ARG A 51 12.84 -4.96 11.62
N LYS A 52 11.70 -4.65 10.99
CA LYS A 52 10.57 -4.02 11.68
C LYS A 52 9.85 -5.02 12.57
N MET A 53 9.74 -6.27 12.11
CA MET A 53 9.13 -7.34 12.90
C MET A 53 9.93 -7.65 14.17
N LYS A 54 11.27 -7.72 14.08
CA LYS A 54 12.15 -7.86 15.25
C LYS A 54 12.02 -6.70 16.22
N GLU A 55 11.80 -5.48 15.73
CA GLU A 55 11.54 -4.33 16.60
C GLU A 55 10.22 -4.49 17.35
N LEU A 56 9.14 -4.90 16.67
CA LEU A 56 7.86 -5.19 17.32
C LEU A 56 7.98 -6.31 18.36
N ASN A 57 8.78 -7.35 18.09
CA ASN A 57 9.05 -8.42 19.06
C ASN A 57 9.76 -7.88 20.31
N LYS A 58 10.76 -7.01 20.15
CA LYS A 58 11.46 -6.36 21.28
C LYS A 58 10.53 -5.55 22.16
N HIS A 59 9.53 -4.90 21.58
CA HIS A 59 8.51 -4.15 22.31
C HIS A 59 7.37 -5.03 22.84
N GLY A 60 7.42 -6.35 22.64
CA GLY A 60 6.40 -7.29 23.09
C GLY A 60 5.05 -7.15 22.37
N LEU A 61 5.03 -6.50 21.21
CA LEU A 61 3.80 -6.25 20.43
C LEU A 61 3.37 -7.46 19.59
N ILE A 62 4.30 -8.37 19.33
CA ILE A 62 4.09 -9.65 18.63
C ILE A 62 4.91 -10.73 19.32
N SER A 63 4.40 -11.96 19.32
CA SER A 63 4.94 -13.07 20.12
C SER A 63 5.94 -13.93 19.36
N ASN A 64 7.01 -14.36 20.05
CA ASN A 64 7.88 -15.51 19.74
C ASN A 64 8.37 -15.59 18.29
N LEU A 65 9.30 -14.68 17.95
CA LEU A 65 9.99 -14.65 16.66
C LEU A 65 11.48 -14.95 16.81
N ASP A 66 11.82 -15.84 17.75
CA ASP A 66 13.18 -16.05 18.18
C ASP A 66 13.94 -16.87 17.13
N GLY A 67 14.87 -16.21 16.43
CA GLY A 67 15.80 -16.85 15.51
C GLY A 67 15.28 -17.11 14.09
N SER A 68 14.00 -16.85 13.80
CA SER A 68 13.46 -16.97 12.45
C SER A 68 13.84 -15.77 11.57
N ILE A 69 14.22 -16.06 10.32
CA ILE A 69 14.54 -15.08 9.27
C ILE A 69 13.53 -15.31 8.16
N LEU A 70 12.86 -14.26 7.67
CA LEU A 70 11.99 -14.41 6.50
C LEU A 70 12.89 -14.69 5.31
N LYS A 71 12.56 -15.76 4.58
CA LYS A 71 13.04 -15.92 3.21
C LYS A 71 12.45 -14.79 2.35
N ILE A 72 13.05 -14.56 1.18
CA ILE A 72 12.63 -13.51 0.26
C ILE A 72 11.13 -13.65 -0.04
N CYS A 73 10.37 -12.61 0.27
CA CYS A 73 8.98 -12.47 -0.10
C CYS A 73 8.90 -11.56 -1.34
N GLU A 74 8.41 -12.09 -2.47
CA GLU A 74 8.27 -11.35 -3.73
C GLU A 74 7.41 -10.07 -3.57
N PRO A 75 6.19 -10.11 -2.96
CA PRO A 75 5.42 -8.89 -2.70
C PRO A 75 6.15 -7.80 -1.90
N TYR A 76 6.92 -8.20 -0.87
CA TYR A 76 7.73 -7.27 -0.11
C TYR A 76 8.86 -6.69 -0.96
N GLN A 77 9.52 -7.52 -1.76
CA GLN A 77 10.63 -7.14 -2.62
C GLN A 77 10.17 -6.13 -3.68
N MET A 78 9.07 -6.41 -4.38
CA MET A 78 8.47 -5.50 -5.37
C MET A 78 8.07 -4.15 -4.76
N LYS A 79 7.57 -4.14 -3.52
CA LYS A 79 7.24 -2.90 -2.80
C LYS A 79 8.47 -2.13 -2.33
N LYS A 80 9.54 -2.83 -1.98
CA LYS A 80 10.79 -2.23 -1.50
C LYS A 80 11.63 -1.68 -2.64
N GLU A 81 11.50 -2.25 -3.83
CA GLU A 81 12.18 -1.78 -5.03
C GLU A 81 11.81 -0.33 -5.34
N ARG A 82 12.83 0.52 -5.35
CA ARG A 82 12.69 1.90 -5.80
C ARG A 82 12.49 1.88 -7.31
N ARG A 83 11.48 2.62 -7.81
CA ARG A 83 11.33 2.86 -9.25
C ARG A 83 12.68 3.30 -9.82
N VAL A 84 13.09 2.67 -10.92
CA VAL A 84 14.28 3.08 -11.67
C VAL A 84 14.08 4.53 -12.07
N GLN A 85 15.11 5.35 -11.88
CA GLN A 85 15.06 6.74 -12.32
C GLN A 85 14.99 6.75 -13.85
N PHE A 86 14.03 7.50 -14.40
CA PHE A 86 14.05 7.79 -15.83
C PHE A 86 15.32 8.55 -16.16
N ALA A 87 15.88 8.31 -17.35
CA ALA A 87 16.97 9.13 -17.84
C ALA A 87 16.52 10.60 -17.89
N SER A 88 17.34 11.50 -17.36
CA SER A 88 17.07 12.93 -17.47
C SER A 88 17.17 13.33 -18.96
N SER A 89 16.05 13.74 -19.55
CA SER A 89 16.07 14.39 -20.85
C SER A 89 16.33 15.89 -20.65
N SER A 90 17.32 16.43 -21.35
CA SER A 90 17.54 17.87 -21.48
C SER A 90 17.04 18.41 -22.82
N ALA A 91 16.28 17.62 -23.58
CA ALA A 91 15.77 18.03 -24.88
C ALA A 91 14.86 19.27 -24.72
N ARG A 92 15.16 20.31 -25.49
CA ARG A 92 14.39 21.55 -25.59
C ARG A 92 14.09 21.82 -27.06
N SER A 93 12.99 22.51 -27.34
CA SER A 93 12.67 22.95 -28.70
C SER A 93 13.66 24.03 -29.16
N GLU A 94 14.16 23.90 -30.39
CA GLU A 94 14.99 24.90 -31.05
C GLU A 94 14.15 25.86 -31.92
N ALA A 95 12.96 25.42 -32.33
CA ALA A 95 11.99 26.20 -33.10
C ALA A 95 10.58 26.21 -32.47
N PRO A 96 9.77 27.27 -32.73
CA PRO A 96 8.37 27.30 -32.30
C PRO A 96 7.59 26.08 -32.83
N LEU A 97 6.77 25.47 -31.97
CA LEU A 97 5.92 24.32 -32.27
C LEU A 97 6.66 23.01 -32.63
N GLU A 98 7.98 22.94 -32.43
CA GLU A 98 8.76 21.72 -32.67
C GLU A 98 8.45 20.60 -31.67
N LEU A 99 8.13 20.96 -30.43
CA LEU A 99 7.76 20.03 -29.36
C LEU A 99 6.50 20.53 -28.66
N VAL A 100 5.41 19.78 -28.76
CA VAL A 100 4.14 20.08 -28.09
C VAL A 100 3.83 18.98 -27.08
N HIS A 101 3.72 19.36 -25.81
CA HIS A 101 3.24 18.46 -24.76
C HIS A 101 1.74 18.70 -24.54
N ILE A 102 0.95 17.64 -24.57
CA ILE A 102 -0.50 17.69 -24.31
C ILE A 102 -0.76 16.75 -23.15
N ASP A 103 -1.26 17.30 -22.04
CA ASP A 103 -1.73 16.54 -20.90
C ASP A 103 -3.26 16.53 -20.86
N VAL A 104 -3.84 15.40 -20.48
CA VAL A 104 -5.29 15.25 -20.33
C VAL A 104 -5.54 14.83 -18.88
N TRP A 105 -6.21 15.70 -18.13
CA TRP A 105 -6.62 15.35 -16.76
C TRP A 105 -8.01 14.69 -16.76
N GLY A 106 -8.17 13.73 -15.84
CA GLY A 106 -9.35 12.87 -15.72
C GLY A 106 -10.65 13.61 -15.35
N PRO A 107 -11.80 12.92 -15.39
CA PRO A 107 -13.13 13.52 -15.57
C PRO A 107 -13.39 14.72 -14.66
N ALA A 108 -13.63 15.87 -15.29
CA ALA A 108 -13.99 17.08 -14.59
C ALA A 108 -15.29 16.87 -13.79
N PRO A 109 -15.38 17.33 -12.53
CA PRO A 109 -16.59 17.21 -11.71
C PRO A 109 -17.78 18.03 -12.23
N ILE A 110 -17.64 18.70 -13.36
CA ILE A 110 -18.68 19.48 -14.02
C ILE A 110 -19.17 18.76 -15.28
N SER A 111 -20.49 18.69 -15.45
CA SER A 111 -21.13 18.26 -16.70
C SER A 111 -20.99 19.35 -17.76
N GLY A 112 -19.77 19.61 -18.21
CA GLY A 112 -19.45 20.51 -19.33
C GLY A 112 -18.94 19.71 -20.52
N THR A 113 -19.37 20.08 -21.72
CA THR A 113 -19.10 19.36 -22.99
C THR A 113 -17.63 19.38 -23.44
N SER A 114 -16.73 20.04 -22.70
CA SER A 114 -15.31 20.14 -23.04
C SER A 114 -14.44 19.88 -21.80
N GLY A 115 -13.78 18.72 -21.76
CA GLY A 115 -12.70 18.46 -20.81
C GLY A 115 -11.63 19.55 -20.94
N GLY A 116 -11.13 20.05 -19.81
CA GLY A 116 -10.17 21.16 -19.81
C GLY A 116 -8.82 20.71 -20.38
N LEU A 117 -8.44 21.23 -21.54
CA LEU A 117 -7.09 21.11 -22.08
C LEU A 117 -6.27 22.31 -21.56
N ASP A 118 -5.16 22.05 -20.87
CA ASP A 118 -4.16 23.08 -20.56
C ASP A 118 -2.99 22.93 -21.54
N ILE A 119 -2.62 24.02 -22.22
CA ILE A 119 -1.53 24.05 -23.21
C ILE A 119 -0.45 24.96 -22.66
N GLN A 120 0.63 24.36 -22.14
CA GLN A 120 1.81 25.12 -21.72
C GLN A 120 2.79 25.21 -22.90
N MET A 121 2.98 26.41 -23.44
CA MET A 121 4.01 26.71 -24.44
C MET A 121 5.23 27.30 -23.75
N GLU A 122 6.33 26.56 -23.63
CA GLU A 122 7.60 27.14 -23.17
C GLU A 122 8.27 27.91 -24.32
N HIS A 123 8.50 29.22 -24.12
CA HIS A 123 9.33 30.05 -24.99
C HIS A 123 10.64 30.39 -24.28
N SER A 124 11.77 29.92 -24.80
CA SER A 124 13.09 30.41 -24.38
C SER A 124 13.47 31.68 -25.16
N PRO A 125 13.99 32.73 -24.50
CA PRO A 125 14.48 33.93 -25.18
C PRO A 125 15.74 33.61 -25.99
N LYS A 126 15.74 33.99 -27.28
CA LYS A 126 16.89 33.85 -28.18
C LYS A 126 18.03 34.76 -27.70
N ILE A 127 19.10 34.17 -27.19
CA ILE A 127 20.39 34.87 -27.08
C ILE A 127 21.05 34.75 -28.46
N SER A 128 21.10 35.88 -29.18
CA SER A 128 21.85 36.04 -30.43
C SER A 128 23.28 36.51 -30.12
N PRO A 129 24.25 36.30 -31.03
CA PRO A 129 25.64 35.94 -30.69
C PRO A 129 26.50 37.06 -30.11
#